data_AF-A0A8S3FNG0-F1
#
_entry.id   AF-A0A8S3FNG0-F1
#
_cell.length_a   1.000
_cell.length_b   1.000
_cell.length_c   1.000
_cell.angle_alpha   90.00
_cell.angle_beta   90.00
_cell.angle_gamma   90.00
#
_symmetry.space_group_name_H-M   'P 1'
#
loop_
_entity.id
_entity.type
_entity.pdbx_description
1 polymer ?
#
loop_
_entity_poly.entity_id
_entity_poly.type
_entity_poly.pdbx_seq_one_letter_code
_entity_poly.pdbx_strand_id
1 'polypeptide(L)' 'RFQKRNYPSQQVFWTAGRGWGLRTLVPIKEGEFVNEYVGELITYEETERRVKLARKNNVKDFYF' A
#
# COMPACT_ATOMS: atom_id res chain seq x y z
N ARG A 1 -16.73 8.03 4.34
CA ARG A 1 -16.06 6.71 4.39
C ARG A 1 -14.64 6.84 4.89
N PHE A 2 -13.82 7.72 4.29
CA PHE A 2 -12.44 7.97 4.69
C PHE A 2 -12.25 8.30 6.19
N GLN A 3 -12.91 9.36 6.67
CA GLN A 3 -12.85 9.77 8.09
C GLN A 3 -13.31 8.70 9.10
N LYS A 4 -14.13 7.73 8.67
CA LYS A 4 -14.67 6.66 9.51
C LYS A 4 -13.85 5.36 9.43
N ARG A 5 -12.83 5.30 8.56
CA ARG A 5 -11.99 4.11 8.30
C ARG A 5 -12.80 2.83 8.10
N ASN A 6 -13.93 2.96 7.42
CA ASN A 6 -14.85 1.85 7.22
C ASN A 6 -14.38 1.00 6.04
N TYR A 7 -13.50 0.05 6.32
CA TYR A 7 -12.94 -0.89 5.37
C TYR A 7 -13.61 -2.27 5.52
N PRO A 8 -13.79 -3.03 4.43
CA PRO A 8 -14.22 -4.41 4.51
C PRO A 8 -13.21 -5.23 5.32
N SER A 9 -13.71 -6.26 5.99
CA SER A 9 -12.83 -7.19 6.71
C SER A 9 -11.86 -7.85 5.73
N GLN A 10 -10.57 -7.80 6.06
CA GLN A 10 -9.48 -8.18 5.17
C GLN A 10 -8.31 -8.74 5.97
N GLN A 11 -7.47 -9.54 5.31
CA GLN A 11 -6.28 -10.13 5.90
C GLN A 11 -5.08 -10.04 4.97
N VAL A 12 -3.90 -9.94 5.58
CA VAL A 12 -2.62 -10.04 4.87
C VAL A 12 -2.31 -11.52 4.63
N PHE A 13 -1.81 -11.85 3.44
CA PHE A 13 -1.43 -13.22 3.09
C PHE A 13 -0.20 -13.25 2.16
N TRP A 14 0.55 -14.35 2.20
CA TRP A 14 1.68 -14.54 1.29
C TRP A 14 1.21 -15.10 -0.06
N THR A 15 1.72 -14.53 -1.15
CA THR A 15 1.44 -14.96 -2.52
C THR A 15 2.62 -15.76 -3.07
N ALA A 16 2.34 -16.70 -3.98
CA ALA A 16 3.39 -17.39 -4.72
C ALA A 16 4.01 -16.44 -5.76
N GLY A 17 5.14 -15.83 -5.40
CA GLY A 17 5.99 -15.06 -6.33
C GLY A 17 5.76 -13.55 -6.39
N ARG A 18 4.79 -12.99 -5.65
CA ARG A 18 4.55 -11.52 -5.59
C ARG A 18 4.68 -10.93 -4.19
N GLY A 19 5.16 -11.71 -3.22
CA GLY A 19 5.32 -11.27 -1.84
C GLY A 19 3.99 -11.22 -1.08
N TRP A 20 3.85 -10.22 -0.21
CA TRP A 20 2.65 -10.02 0.60
C TRP A 20 1.51 -9.40 -0.22
N GLY A 21 0.31 -9.95 -0.05
CA GLY A 21 -0.93 -9.43 -0.62
C GLY A 21 -1.99 -9.20 0.44
N LEU A 22 -3.07 -8.54 0.03
CA LEU A 22 -4.24 -8.27 0.86
C LEU A 22 -5.45 -8.99 0.26
N ARG A 23 -6.20 -9.71 1.08
CA ARG A 23 -7.38 -10.47 0.66
C ARG A 23 -8.59 -10.10 1.51
N THR A 24 -9.71 -9.80 0.87
CA THR A 24 -10.99 -9.59 1.56
C THR A 24 -11.54 -10.90 2.13
N LEU A 25 -12.18 -10.82 3.30
CA LEU A 25 -12.90 -11.91 3.95
C LEU A 25 -14.41 -11.84 3.65
N VAL A 26 -14.87 -10.78 2.99
CA VAL A 26 -16.27 -10.54 2.64
C VAL A 26 -16.42 -10.22 1.14
N PRO A 27 -17.55 -10.55 0.50
CA PRO A 27 -17.84 -10.08 -0.84
C PRO A 27 -17.88 -8.55 -0.90
N ILE A 28 -17.32 -7.96 -1.96
CA ILE A 28 -17.28 -6.51 -2.18
C ILE A 28 -18.08 -6.22 -3.46
N LYS A 29 -19.03 -5.28 -3.39
CA LYS A 29 -19.82 -4.89 -4.56
C LYS A 29 -19.07 -3.89 -5.44
N GLU A 30 -19.43 -3.81 -6.72
CA GLU A 30 -18.91 -2.77 -7.60
C GLU A 30 -19.24 -1.38 -7.05
N GLY A 31 -18.26 -0.45 -7.11
CA GLY A 31 -18.37 0.89 -6.53
C GLY A 31 -18.21 0.95 -5.00
N GLU A 32 -17.92 -0.18 -4.34
CA GLU A 32 -17.66 -0.21 -2.90
C GLU A 32 -16.22 0.19 -2.57
N PHE A 33 -16.07 0.88 -1.45
CA PHE A 33 -14.80 1.40 -0.97
C PHE A 33 -14.02 0.32 -0.23
N VAL A 34 -12.76 0.14 -0.59
CA VAL A 34 -11.90 -0.92 -0.03
C VAL A 34 -10.95 -0.36 1.02
N ASN A 35 -10.04 0.52 0.65
CA ASN A 35 -9.06 1.04 1.58
C ASN A 35 -8.51 2.41 1.13
N GLU A 36 -7.73 3.00 2.02
CA GLU A 36 -6.99 4.24 1.78
C GLU A 36 -5.52 3.88 1.67
N TYR A 37 -4.90 4.31 0.58
CA TYR A 37 -3.44 4.30 0.50
C TYR A 37 -2.92 5.54 1.24
N VAL A 38 -2.77 5.42 2.55
CA VAL A 38 -2.22 6.47 3.41
C VAL A 38 -0.70 6.35 3.47
N GLY A 39 -0.01 7.46 3.26
CA GLY A 39 1.44 7.54 3.27
C GLY A 39 1.90 8.96 3.60
N GLU A 40 3.22 9.16 3.54
CA GLU A 40 3.81 10.48 3.76
C GLU A 40 3.67 11.33 2.50
N LEU A 41 3.10 12.53 2.63
CA LEU A 41 3.17 13.53 1.56
C LEU A 41 4.52 14.24 1.66
N ILE A 42 5.38 14.02 0.67
CA ILE A 42 6.76 14.51 0.66
C ILE A 42 7.02 15.40 -0.56
N THR A 43 8.03 16.26 -0.45
CA THR A 43 8.46 17.12 -1.56
C THR A 43 9.27 16.31 -2.57
N TYR A 44 9.48 16.91 -3.74
CA TYR A 44 10.30 16.29 -4.79
C TYR A 44 11.74 16.03 -4.33
N GLU A 45 12.34 16.95 -3.58
CA GLU A 45 13.70 16.81 -3.06
C GLU A 45 13.81 15.61 -2.10
N GLU A 46 12.80 15.40 -1.26
CA GLU A 46 12.75 14.27 -0.33
C GLU A 46 12.53 12.94 -1.07
N THR A 47 11.70 12.92 -2.12
CA THR A 47 11.53 11.75 -2.99
C THR A 47 12.87 11.34 -3.63
N GLU A 48 13.60 12.30 -4.21
CA GLU A 48 14.91 12.05 -4.82
C GLU A 48 15.92 11.49 -3.80
N ARG A 49 15.93 12.05 -2.59
CA ARG A 49 16.79 11.57 -1.49
C ARG A 49 16.45 10.12 -1.12
N ARG A 50 15.17 9.79 -0.96
CA ARG A 50 14.69 8.43 -0.61
C ARG A 50 14.97 7.43 -1.72
N VAL A 51 14.75 7.78 -2.99
CA VAL A 51 15.05 6.92 -4.14
C VAL A 51 16.55 6.59 -4.21
N LYS A 52 17.42 7.59 -4.05
CA LYS A 52 18.88 7.38 -4.05
C LYS A 52 19.33 6.46 -2.93
N LEU A 53 18.78 6.64 -1.73
CA LEU A 53 19.07 5.78 -0.59
C LEU A 53 18.57 4.34 -0.80
N ALA A 54 17.34 4.18 -1.29
CA ALA A 54 16.74 2.87 -1.58
C ALA A 54 17.55 2.09 -2.62
N ARG A 55 18.01 2.76 -3.68
CA ARG A 55 18.91 2.16 -4.69
C ARG A 55 20.25 1.74 -4.07
N LYS A 56 20.88 2.61 -3.28
CA LYS A 56 22.14 2.30 -2.57
C LYS A 56 21.99 1.08 -1.67
N ASN A 57 20.83 0.92 -1.04
CA ASN A 57 20.52 -0.17 -0.12
C ASN A 57 19.91 -1.40 -0.79
N ASN A 58 19.83 -1.45 -2.13
CA ASN A 58 19.22 -2.54 -2.90
C ASN A 58 17.80 -2.92 -2.43
N VAL A 59 17.01 -1.92 -2.04
CA VAL A 59 15.59 -2.10 -1.71
C VAL A 59 14.86 -2.60 -2.95
N LYS A 60 14.03 -3.64 -2.80
CA LYS A 60 13.31 -4.29 -3.91
C LYS A 60 11.84 -3.88 -4.00
N ASP A 61 11.25 -3.46 -2.88
CA ASP A 61 9.86 -3.05 -2.79
C ASP A 61 9.78 -1.51 -2.70
N PHE A 62 9.03 -0.89 -3.62
CA PHE A 62 8.93 0.56 -3.71
C PHE A 62 7.48 1.03 -3.52
N TYR A 63 7.32 2.07 -2.70
CA TYR A 63 6.05 2.69 -2.33
C TYR A 63 6.23 4.20 -2.44
N PHE A 64 6.02 4.74 -3.65
CA PHE A 64 6.11 6.16 -3.94
C PHE A 64 4.78 6.87 -3.66
#